data_AF-A0A507ZYJ8-F1
#
_entry.id   AF-A0A507ZYJ8-F1
#
_cell.length_a   1.000
_cell.length_b   1.000
_cell.length_c   1.000
_cell.angle_alpha   90.00
_cell.angle_beta   90.00
_cell.angle_gamma   90.00
#
_symmetry.space_group_name_H-M   'P 1'
#
loop_
_entity.id
_entity.type
_entity.pdbx_description
1 polymer ?
#
loop_
_entity_poly.entity_id
_entity_poly.type
_entity_poly.pdbx_seq_one_letter_code
_entity_poly.pdbx_strand_id
1 'polypeptide(L)' 'MLTMFLMAIPLIGFVYLLMLAFGSGRSIAKKNWARATLIWAVIATVLSIVVYAVVGAALWSMLNSSASGG' A
#
# COMPACT_ATOMS: atom_id res chain seq x y z
N MET A 1 -17.35 4.21 -11.95
CA MET A 1 -16.45 5.37 -12.17
C MET A 1 -16.22 6.18 -10.90
N LEU A 2 -17.23 6.46 -10.07
CA LEU A 2 -17.06 7.21 -8.81
C LEU A 2 -16.12 6.51 -7.78
N THR A 3 -16.08 5.17 -7.78
CA THR A 3 -15.12 4.36 -7.03
C THR A 3 -13.66 4.72 -7.34
N MET A 4 -13.30 4.93 -8.60
CA MET A 4 -11.91 5.27 -8.97
C MET A 4 -11.54 6.69 -8.53
N PHE A 5 -12.49 7.64 -8.56
CA PHE A 5 -12.27 9.00 -8.06
C PHE A 5 -12.05 9.04 -6.54
N LEU A 6 -12.85 8.30 -5.77
CA LEU A 6 -12.67 8.21 -4.32
C LEU A 6 -11.32 7.58 -3.94
N MET A 7 -10.88 6.58 -4.71
CA MET A 7 -9.59 5.91 -4.50
C MET A 7 -8.38 6.81 -4.77
N ALA A 8 -8.55 7.91 -5.53
CA ALA A 8 -7.50 8.90 -5.74
C ALA A 8 -7.24 9.75 -4.47
N ILE A 9 -8.19 9.81 -3.54
CA ILE A 9 -8.02 10.50 -2.25
C ILE A 9 -7.59 9.45 -1.22
N PRO A 10 -6.37 9.51 -0.67
CA PRO A 10 -5.79 8.39 0.08
C PRO A 10 -6.63 7.94 1.30
N LEU A 11 -6.97 8.88 2.18
CA LEU A 11 -7.70 8.57 3.41
C LEU A 11 -9.17 8.22 3.14
N ILE A 12 -9.84 9.00 2.30
CA ILE A 12 -11.26 8.79 1.99
C ILE A 12 -11.45 7.50 1.18
N GLY A 13 -10.59 7.24 0.20
CA GLY A 13 -10.58 6.02 -0.58
C GLY A 13 -10.36 4.77 0.28
N PHE A 14 -9.46 4.85 1.26
CA PHE A 14 -9.24 3.76 2.20
C PHE A 14 -10.47 3.49 3.08
N VAL A 15 -11.06 4.51 3.69
CA VAL A 15 -12.29 4.35 4.49
C VAL A 15 -13.44 3.80 3.64
N TYR A 16 -13.57 4.29 2.40
CA TYR A 16 -14.57 3.79 1.45
C TYR A 16 -14.35 2.32 1.09
N LEU A 17 -13.11 1.86 0.90
CA LEU A 17 -12.79 0.44 0.70
C LEU A 17 -13.21 -0.43 1.89
N LEU A 18 -12.96 0.03 3.12
CA LEU A 18 -13.37 -0.68 4.32
C LEU A 18 -14.90 -0.77 4.39
N MET A 19 -15.59 0.33 4.12
CA MET A 19 -17.06 0.36 4.04
C MET A 19 -17.58 -0.62 2.98
N LEU A 20 -16.93 -0.68 1.81
CA LEU A 20 -17.33 -1.57 0.72
C LEU A 20 -17.02 -3.06 1.03
N ALA A 21 -15.90 -3.35 1.67
CA ALA A 21 -15.47 -4.71 2.00
C ALA A 21 -16.29 -5.34 3.14
N PHE A 22 -16.66 -4.53 4.14
CA PHE A 22 -17.29 -4.98 5.38
C PHE A 22 -18.76 -4.55 5.54
N GLY A 23 -19.23 -3.58 4.76
CA GLY A 23 -20.62 -3.10 4.83
C GLY A 23 -21.67 -4.12 4.37
N SER A 24 -22.92 -3.85 4.72
CA SER A 24 -24.11 -4.68 4.43
C SER A 24 -24.66 -4.52 2.99
N GLY A 25 -23.88 -3.97 2.07
CA GLY A 25 -24.29 -3.73 0.69
C GLY A 25 -24.61 -5.02 -0.10
N ARG A 26 -25.63 -4.95 -0.97
CA ARG A 26 -26.24 -6.11 -1.66
C ARG A 26 -25.39 -6.77 -2.75
N SER A 27 -24.37 -6.09 -3.29
CA SER A 27 -23.56 -6.63 -4.40
C SER A 27 -22.31 -7.35 -3.89
N ILE A 28 -22.31 -8.68 -3.99
CA ILE A 28 -21.18 -9.54 -3.63
C ILE A 28 -19.92 -9.20 -4.47
N ALA A 29 -20.09 -8.92 -5.77
CA ALA A 29 -18.99 -8.60 -6.66
C ALA A 29 -18.19 -7.36 -6.18
N LYS A 30 -18.88 -6.32 -5.69
CA LYS A 30 -18.21 -5.11 -5.17
C LYS A 30 -17.46 -5.39 -3.87
N LYS A 31 -18.00 -6.25 -3.00
CA LYS A 31 -17.32 -6.66 -1.76
C LYS A 31 -16.06 -7.46 -2.07
N ASN A 32 -16.13 -8.39 -3.03
CA ASN A 32 -14.98 -9.21 -3.44
C ASN A 32 -13.88 -8.35 -4.06
N TRP A 33 -14.25 -7.38 -4.90
CA TRP A 33 -13.29 -6.41 -5.44
C TRP A 33 -12.59 -5.62 -4.33
N ALA A 34 -13.35 -5.06 -3.37
CA ALA A 34 -12.77 -4.28 -2.27
C ALA A 34 -11.80 -5.12 -1.41
N ARG A 35 -12.15 -6.38 -1.13
CA ARG A 35 -11.28 -7.32 -0.41
C ARG A 35 -10.01 -7.65 -1.20
N ALA A 36 -10.13 -7.87 -2.51
CA ALA A 36 -8.97 -8.09 -3.37
C ALA A 36 -8.03 -6.87 -3.38
N THR A 37 -8.59 -5.66 -3.44
CA THR A 37 -7.79 -4.42 -3.35
C THR A 37 -7.08 -4.27 -2.01
N LEU A 38 -7.74 -4.63 -0.89
CA LEU A 38 -7.09 -4.63 0.42
C LEU A 38 -5.93 -5.63 0.50
N ILE A 39 -6.09 -6.83 -0.07
CA ILE A 39 -5.00 -7.83 -0.13
C ILE A 39 -3.82 -7.27 -0.95
N TRP A 40 -4.08 -6.65 -2.10
CA TRP A 40 -3.04 -5.98 -2.89
C TRP A 40 -2.34 -4.85 -2.13
N ALA A 41 -3.07 -4.06 -1.34
CA ALA A 41 -2.48 -3.01 -0.51
C ALA A 41 -1.53 -3.57 0.56
N VAL A 42 -1.89 -4.70 1.18
CA VAL A 42 -1.02 -5.40 2.15
C VAL A 42 0.23 -5.93 1.46
N ILE A 43 0.08 -6.60 0.31
CA ILE A 43 1.21 -7.12 -0.47
C ILE A 43 2.16 -5.98 -0.86
N ALA A 44 1.62 -4.88 -1.41
CA ALA A 44 2.40 -3.72 -1.78
C ALA A 44 3.18 -3.15 -0.59
N THR A 45 2.54 -3.04 0.57
CA THR A 45 3.17 -2.55 1.81
C THR A 45 4.35 -3.43 2.22
N VAL A 46 4.17 -4.76 2.25
CA VAL A 46 5.23 -5.70 2.60
C VAL A 46 6.39 -5.63 1.61
N LEU A 47 6.09 -5.59 0.31
CA LEU A 47 7.11 -5.46 -0.74
C LEU A 47 7.88 -4.13 -0.61
N SER A 48 7.20 -3.02 -0.33
CA SER A 48 7.84 -1.73 -0.10
C SER A 48 8.80 -1.78 1.07
N ILE A 49 8.42 -2.41 2.19
CA ILE A 49 9.31 -2.56 3.36
C ILE A 49 10.58 -3.34 2.97
N VAL A 50 10.45 -4.45 2.24
CA VAL A 50 11.60 -5.23 1.78
C VAL A 50 12.51 -4.40 0.88
N VAL A 51 11.94 -3.68 -0.09
CA VAL A 51 12.71 -2.80 -0.98
C VAL A 51 13.42 -1.70 -0.19
N TYR A 52 12.72 -1.01 0.73
CA TYR A 52 13.33 0.03 1.57
C TYR A 52 14.42 -0.52 2.49
N ALA A 53 14.27 -1.73 3.02
CA ALA A 53 15.31 -2.36 3.84
C ALA A 53 16.57 -2.65 3.01
N VAL A 54 16.42 -3.23 1.82
CA VAL A 54 17.56 -3.56 0.94
C VAL A 54 18.24 -2.29 0.44
N VAL A 55 17.46 -1.33 -0.10
CA VAL A 55 17.98 -0.06 -0.59
C VAL A 55 18.59 0.77 0.53
N GLY A 56 17.93 0.83 1.69
CA GLY A 56 18.40 1.54 2.88
C GLY A 56 19.72 0.97 3.41
N ALA A 57 19.85 -0.35 3.48
CA ALA A 57 21.10 -1.00 3.88
C ALA A 57 22.24 -0.74 2.87
N ALA A 58 21.95 -0.81 1.57
CA ALA A 58 22.94 -0.52 0.52
C ALA A 58 23.41 0.94 0.59
N LEU A 59 22.48 1.90 0.69
CA LEU A 59 22.80 3.32 0.85
C LEU A 59 23.59 3.58 2.13
N TRP A 60 23.20 2.98 3.25
CA TRP A 60 23.91 3.11 4.53
C TRP A 60 25.36 2.62 4.42
N SER A 61 25.57 1.48 3.76
CA SER A 61 26.93 0.97 3.50
C SER A 61 27.76 1.93 2.66
N MET A 62 27.18 2.52 1.60
CA MET A 62 27.90 3.48 0.74
C MET A 62 28.27 4.76 1.49
N LEU A 63 27.36 5.28 2.31
CA LEU A 63 27.60 6.46 3.13
C LEU A 63 28.70 6.22 4.16
N ASN A 64 28.69 5.05 4.83
CA ASN A 64 29.71 4.71 5.82
C ASN A 64 31.10 4.50 5.18
N SER A 65 31.17 3.86 4.01
CA SER A 65 32.41 3.71 3.25
C SER A 65 33.00 5.05 2.79
N SER A 66 32.14 6.05 2.54
CA SER A 66 32.56 7.41 2.16
C SER A 66 33.06 8.22 3.36
N ALA A 67 32.54 7.94 4.57
CA ALA A 67 32.92 8.63 5.80
C ALA A 67 34.24 8.12 6.41
N SER A 68 34.64 6.87 6.16
CA SER A 68 35.87 6.27 6.71
C SER A 68 37.13 6.48 5.86
N GLY A 69 37.06 7.29 4.79
CA GLY A 69 38.14 7.50 3.82
C GLY A 69 38.94 8.81 3.95
N GLY A 70 38.89 9.49 5.10
CA GLY A 70 39.61 10.74 5.39
C GLY A 70 40.53 10.61 6.60
#